data_AF-A0A520R8F2-F1
#
_entry.id   AF-A0A520R8F2-F1
#
_cell.length_a   1.000
_cell.length_b   1.000
_cell.length_c   1.000
_cell.angle_alpha   90.00
_cell.angle_beta   90.00
_cell.angle_gamma   90.00
#
_symmetry.space_group_name_H-M   'P 1'
#
loop_
_entity.id
_entity.type
_entity.pdbx_description
1 polymer ?
#
loop_
_entity_poly.entity_id
_entity_poly.type
_entity_poly.pdbx_seq_one_letter_code
_entity_poly.pdbx_strand_id
1 'polypeptide(L)'
;MARRNFELEEEISKLKREHRTADILNDLAKPAATNAFRFMCAYAAIVGVIVLLDGANAFGFDLEPELMQILVGSTAVTVIGLFASVLTGIFISRPK
;
A
#
# COMPACT_ATOMS: atom_id res chain seq x y z
N MET A 1 35.06 15.82 28.78
CA MET A 1 34.86 14.96 27.58
C MET A 1 34.05 13.71 27.89
N ALA A 2 34.25 13.04 29.03
CA ALA A 2 33.52 11.81 29.40
C ALA A 2 31.97 11.89 29.36
N ARG A 3 31.37 13.01 29.80
CA ARG A 3 29.90 13.18 29.76
C ARG A 3 29.29 13.14 28.35
N ARG A 4 29.95 13.79 27.37
CA ARG A 4 29.50 13.80 25.97
C ARG A 4 29.58 12.41 25.33
N ASN A 5 30.62 11.63 25.66
CA ASN A 5 30.73 10.26 25.16
C ASN A 5 29.65 9.36 25.76
N PHE A 6 29.31 9.55 27.03
CA PHE A 6 28.24 8.79 27.68
C PHE A 6 26.86 9.13 27.09
N GLU A 7 26.54 10.40 26.88
CA GLU A 7 25.29 10.84 26.25
C GLU A 7 25.16 10.33 24.80
N LEU A 8 26.26 10.34 24.04
CA LEU A 8 26.29 9.82 22.67
C LEU A 8 26.10 8.30 22.63
N GLU A 9 26.69 7.55 23.56
CA GLU A 9 26.47 6.10 23.65
C GLU A 9 25.03 5.77 24.01
N GLU A 10 24.40 6.58 24.86
CA GLU A 10 23.00 6.43 25.23
C GLU A 10 22.07 6.73 24.04
N GLU A 11 22.30 7.81 23.30
CA GLU A 11 21.57 8.13 22.06
C GLU A 11 21.74 7.06 20.99
N ILE A 12 22.97 6.58 20.74
CA ILE A 12 23.24 5.48 19.80
C ILE A 12 22.46 4.23 20.22
N SER A 13 22.45 3.90 21.52
CA SER A 13 21.74 2.73 22.01
C SER A 13 20.22 2.84 21.82
N LYS A 14 19.67 4.05 21.97
CA LYS A 14 18.24 4.36 21.80
C LYS A 14 17.84 4.30 20.33
N LEU A 15 18.57 5.00 19.45
CA LEU A 15 18.39 4.96 18.00
C LEU A 15 18.49 3.53 17.44
N LYS A 16 19.46 2.75 17.92
CA LYS A 16 19.65 1.35 17.48
C LYS A 16 18.50 0.43 17.89
N ARG A 17 17.86 0.69 19.04
CA ARG A 17 16.66 -0.04 19.48
C ARG A 17 15.43 0.33 18.66
N GLU A 18 15.26 1.62 18.36
CA GLU A 18 14.15 2.14 17.57
C GLU A 18 14.21 1.61 16.12
N HIS A 19 15.40 1.65 15.51
CA HIS A 19 15.63 1.11 14.16
C HIS A 19 15.38 -0.40 14.09
N ARG A 20 15.84 -1.15 15.08
CA ARG A 20 15.61 -2.61 15.15
C ARG A 20 14.12 -2.94 15.27
N THR A 21 13.35 -2.09 15.95
CA THR A 21 11.90 -2.27 16.08
C THR A 21 11.19 -2.00 14.74
N ALA A 22 11.61 -0.97 14.01
CA ALA A 22 11.10 -0.68 12.67
C ALA A 22 11.43 -1.79 11.66
N ASP A 23 12.63 -2.38 11.73
CA ASP A 23 13.03 -3.48 10.86
C ASP A 23 12.20 -4.74 11.09
N ILE A 24 11.96 -5.12 12.34
CA ILE A 24 11.10 -6.26 12.70
C ILE A 24 9.67 -6.03 12.20
N LEU A 25 9.15 -4.80 12.35
CA LEU A 25 7.81 -4.46 11.90
C LEU A 25 7.70 -4.50 10.37
N ASN A 26 8.73 -4.04 9.65
CA ASN A 26 8.82 -4.14 8.19
C ASN A 26 8.91 -5.59 7.70
N ASP A 27 9.67 -6.44 8.38
CA ASP A 27 9.78 -7.86 8.02
C ASP A 27 8.47 -8.62 8.28
N LEU A 28 7.70 -8.22 9.29
CA LEU A 28 6.34 -8.72 9.51
C LEU A 28 5.33 -8.17 8.48
N ALA A 29 5.51 -6.93 8.02
CA ALA A 29 4.64 -6.29 7.04
C ALA A 29 4.87 -6.80 5.60
N LYS A 30 6.09 -7.16 5.23
CA LYS A 30 6.47 -7.68 3.89
C LYS A 30 5.57 -8.81 3.36
N PRO A 31 5.34 -9.92 4.09
CA PRO A 31 4.50 -11.00 3.59
C PRO A 31 3.04 -10.58 3.43
N ALA A 32 2.52 -9.76 4.35
CA ALA A 32 1.16 -9.23 4.27
C ALA A 32 0.99 -8.29 3.06
N ALA A 33 1.94 -7.38 2.84
CA ALA A 33 1.95 -6.46 1.71
C ALA A 33 2.04 -7.19 0.37
N THR A 34 2.85 -8.25 0.29
CA THR A 34 2.99 -9.07 -0.93
C THR A 34 1.68 -9.77 -1.28
N ASN A 35 1.00 -10.35 -0.28
CA ASN A 35 -0.28 -11.01 -0.50
C ASN A 35 -1.39 -10.01 -0.88
N ALA A 36 -1.44 -8.86 -0.21
CA ALA A 36 -2.37 -7.78 -0.54
C ALA A 36 -2.14 -7.26 -1.98
N PHE A 37 -0.89 -7.07 -2.40
CA PHE A 37 -0.55 -6.65 -3.76
C PHE A 37 -1.01 -7.68 -4.80
N ARG A 38 -0.76 -8.97 -4.57
CA ARG A 38 -1.21 -10.05 -5.46
C ARG A 38 -2.72 -10.09 -5.59
N PHE A 39 -3.45 -9.95 -4.47
CA PHE A 39 -4.90 -9.85 -4.49
C PHE A 39 -5.37 -8.64 -5.29
N MET A 40 -4.73 -7.48 -5.11
CA MET A 40 -5.09 -6.26 -5.84
C MET A 40 -4.86 -6.39 -7.34
N CYS A 41 -3.74 -6.98 -7.77
CA CYS A 41 -3.48 -7.26 -9.18
C CYS A 41 -4.51 -8.21 -9.78
N ALA A 42 -4.89 -9.28 -9.07
CA ALA A 42 -5.91 -10.21 -9.53
C ALA A 42 -7.29 -9.54 -9.63
N TYR A 43 -7.68 -8.76 -8.63
CA TYR A 43 -8.93 -7.99 -8.63
C TYR A 43 -8.97 -7.00 -9.81
N ALA A 44 -7.91 -6.20 -10.00
CA ALA A 44 -7.83 -5.23 -11.09
C ALA A 44 -7.87 -5.90 -12.48
N ALA A 45 -7.24 -7.07 -12.63
CA ALA A 45 -7.31 -7.84 -13.87
C ALA A 45 -8.73 -8.33 -14.17
N ILE A 46 -9.45 -8.84 -13.15
CA ILE A 46 -10.85 -9.28 -13.29
C ILE A 46 -11.75 -8.10 -13.66
N VAL A 47 -11.63 -6.97 -12.96
CA VAL A 47 -12.40 -5.76 -13.27
C VAL A 47 -12.12 -5.27 -14.70
N GLY A 48 -10.85 -5.26 -15.11
CA GLY A 48 -10.47 -4.87 -16.47
C GLY A 48 -11.08 -5.79 -17.54
N VAL A 49 -11.16 -7.09 -17.29
CA VAL A 49 -11.83 -8.05 -18.19
C VAL A 49 -13.34 -7.78 -18.25
N ILE A 50 -13.99 -7.52 -17.12
CA ILE A 50 -15.44 -7.22 -17.08
C ILE A 50 -15.75 -5.96 -17.88
N VAL A 51 -14.97 -4.88 -17.69
CA VAL A 51 -15.15 -3.62 -18.42
C VAL A 51 -14.86 -3.80 -19.92
N LEU A 52 -13.86 -4.61 -20.29
CA LEU A 52 -13.60 -4.92 -21.70
C LEU A 52 -14.73 -5.72 -22.36
N LEU A 53 -15.33 -6.67 -21.64
CA LEU A 53 -16.45 -7.47 -22.14
C LEU A 53 -17.71 -6.62 -22.35
N ASP A 54 -18.01 -5.74 -21.39
CA ASP A 54 -19.10 -4.76 -21.47
C ASP A 54 -18.89 -3.76 -22.62
N GLY A 55 -17.70 -3.13 -22.70
CA GLY A 55 -17.39 -2.18 -23.77
C GLY A 55 -17.34 -2.79 -25.17
N ALA A 56 -17.01 -4.08 -25.30
CA ALA A 56 -17.01 -4.80 -26.57
C ALA A 56 -18.41 -5.37 -26.95
N ASN A 57 -19.42 -5.24 -26.08
CA ASN A 57 -20.70 -5.94 -26.22
C ASN A 57 -20.53 -7.45 -26.51
N ALA A 58 -19.45 -8.04 -25.99
CA ALA A 58 -19.12 -9.42 -26.28
C ALA A 58 -20.18 -10.33 -25.64
N PHE A 59 -20.75 -11.24 -26.41
CA PHE A 59 -21.77 -12.20 -25.96
C PHE A 59 -23.11 -11.61 -25.48
N GLY A 60 -23.42 -10.34 -25.79
CA GLY A 60 -24.66 -9.70 -25.31
C GLY A 60 -24.63 -9.42 -23.80
N PHE A 61 -23.43 -9.31 -23.25
CA PHE A 61 -23.20 -8.92 -21.86
C PHE A 61 -23.41 -7.41 -21.73
N ASP A 62 -24.53 -7.02 -21.13
CA ASP A 62 -24.89 -5.63 -20.86
C ASP A 62 -24.91 -5.45 -19.34
N LEU A 63 -23.95 -4.69 -18.82
CA LEU A 63 -23.84 -4.44 -17.39
C LEU A 63 -24.64 -3.19 -17.02
N GLU A 64 -25.54 -3.33 -16.05
CA GLU A 64 -26.37 -2.22 -15.60
C GLU A 64 -25.50 -1.01 -15.18
N PRO A 65 -25.81 0.22 -15.64
CA PRO A 65 -24.92 1.38 -15.47
C PRO A 65 -24.56 1.70 -14.01
N GLU A 66 -25.46 1.38 -13.08
CA GLU A 66 -25.23 1.51 -11.64
C GLU A 66 -24.13 0.55 -11.14
N LEU A 67 -24.12 -0.68 -11.64
CA LEU A 67 -23.09 -1.67 -11.31
C LEU A 67 -21.74 -1.26 -11.89
N MET A 68 -21.72 -0.71 -13.11
CA MET A 68 -20.50 -0.18 -13.72
C MET A 68 -19.93 0.99 -12.90
N GLN A 69 -20.77 1.94 -12.46
CA GLN A 69 -20.33 3.05 -11.61
C GLN A 69 -19.79 2.57 -10.27
N ILE A 70 -20.44 1.59 -9.62
CA ILE A 70 -19.97 1.01 -8.36
C ILE A 70 -18.63 0.29 -8.56
N LEU A 71 -18.49 -0.47 -9.65
CA LEU A 71 -17.27 -1.23 -9.97
C LEU A 71 -16.08 -0.28 -10.22
N VAL A 72 -16.27 0.75 -11.03
CA VAL A 72 -15.24 1.76 -11.32
C VAL A 72 -14.94 2.60 -10.07
N GLY A 73 -15.97 3.00 -9.33
CA GLY A 73 -15.83 3.80 -8.10
C GLY A 73 -15.07 3.07 -7.00
N SER A 74 -15.39 1.81 -6.73
CA SER A 74 -14.68 0.99 -5.73
C SER A 74 -13.21 0.74 -6.11
N THR A 75 -12.93 0.55 -7.40
CA THR A 75 -11.57 0.43 -7.93
C THR A 75 -10.80 1.76 -7.82
N ALA A 76 -11.44 2.89 -8.10
CA ALA A 76 -10.82 4.21 -7.96
C ALA A 76 -10.49 4.54 -6.49
N VAL A 77 -11.42 4.27 -5.56
CA VAL A 77 -11.20 4.49 -4.12
C VAL A 77 -10.07 3.62 -3.59
N THR A 78 -9.95 2.36 -4.02
CA THR A 78 -8.84 1.49 -3.61
C THR A 78 -7.49 1.99 -4.12
N VAL A 79 -7.39 2.45 -5.36
CA VAL A 79 -6.16 3.05 -5.90
C VAL A 79 -5.79 4.34 -5.18
N ILE A 80 -6.77 5.22 -4.93
CA ILE A 80 -6.54 6.47 -4.18
C ILE A 80 -6.08 6.18 -2.75
N GLY A 81 -6.70 5.22 -2.07
CA GLY A 81 -6.30 4.80 -0.72
C GLY A 81 -4.88 4.23 -0.68
N LEU A 82 -4.50 3.45 -1.70
CA LEU A 82 -3.13 2.94 -1.81
C LEU A 82 -2.13 4.07 -2.10
N PHE A 83 -2.43 4.98 -3.02
CA PHE A 83 -1.59 6.15 -3.30
C PHE A 83 -1.42 7.03 -2.06
N ALA A 84 -2.50 7.31 -1.33
CA ALA A 84 -2.45 8.07 -0.08
C ALA A 84 -1.55 7.39 0.96
N SER A 85 -1.65 6.07 1.11
CA SER A 85 -0.82 5.30 2.03
C SER A 85 0.66 5.31 1.62
N VAL A 86 0.96 5.18 0.32
CA VAL A 86 2.34 5.22 -0.21
C VAL A 86 2.95 6.61 -0.07
N LEU A 87 2.21 7.67 -0.40
CA LEU A 87 2.66 9.05 -0.22
C LEU A 87 2.95 9.33 1.26
N THR A 88 2.08 8.88 2.15
CA THR A 88 2.29 8.95 3.60
C THR A 88 3.59 8.25 3.99
N GLY A 89 3.83 7.01 3.53
CA GLY A 89 5.05 6.25 3.84
C GLY A 89 6.35 6.89 3.32
N ILE A 90 6.32 7.46 2.10
CA ILE A 90 7.49 8.10 1.47
C ILE A 90 7.83 9.45 2.12
N PHE A 91 6.82 10.25 2.47
CA PHE A 91 7.04 11.60 3.02
C PHE A 91 7.25 11.61 4.54
N ILE A 92 6.71 10.65 5.30
CA ILE A 92 6.94 10.55 6.76
C ILE A 92 8.23 9.79 7.10
N SER A 93 8.78 8.94 6.22
CA SER A 93 10.06 8.25 6.45
C SER A 93 11.32 9.10 6.22
N ARG A 94 11.20 10.40 5.94
CA ARG A 94 12.35 11.32 5.98
C ARG A 94 12.34 12.06 7.31
N PRO A 95 13.04 11.55 8.34
CA PRO A 95 13.41 12.42 9.46
C PRO A 95 14.28 13.55 8.91
N LYS A 96 13.88 14.77 9.22
CA LYS A 96 14.68 15.97 9.01
C LYS A 96 15.77 16.05 10.05
#